data_AF-A0A966WNG1-F1
#
_entry.id   AF-A0A966WNG1-F1
#
_cell.length_a   1.000
_cell.length_b   1.000
_cell.length_c   1.000
_cell.angle_alpha   90.00
_cell.angle_beta   90.00
_cell.angle_gamma   90.00
#
_symmetry.space_group_name_H-M   'P 1'
#
loop_
_entity.id
_entity.type
_entity.pdbx_description
1 polymer ?
#
loop_
_entity_poly.entity_id
_entity_poly.type
_entity_poly.pdbx_seq_one_letter_code
_entity_poly.pdbx_strand_id
1 'polypeptide(L)' 'MSAHHPNPVLGIIGGSGLYEIDGLESVRWARIDSPFGEASDELLFGVLDGIQLVFLPRHGRGHRYSPSSINYR' A
#
# COMPACT_ATOMS: atom_id res chain seq x y z
N MET A 1 -5.05 25.70 -22.30
CA MET A 1 -5.29 24.26 -22.45
C MET A 1 -4.50 23.57 -21.35
N SER A 2 -5.13 23.22 -20.23
CA SER A 2 -4.41 22.55 -19.13
C SER A 2 -4.22 21.09 -19.51
N ALA A 3 -2.99 20.62 -19.59
CA ALA A 3 -2.69 19.22 -19.83
C ALA A 3 -3.28 18.40 -18.69
N HIS A 4 -4.29 17.59 -18.99
CA HIS A 4 -4.91 16.69 -18.02
C HIS A 4 -3.90 15.59 -17.69
N HIS A 5 -3.08 15.81 -16.66
CA HIS A 5 -2.35 14.70 -16.05
C HIS A 5 -3.38 13.76 -15.43
N PRO A 6 -3.35 12.45 -15.75
CA PRO A 6 -4.14 11.50 -14.99
C PRO A 6 -3.76 11.64 -13.52
N ASN A 7 -4.74 11.68 -12.62
CA ASN A 7 -4.48 11.70 -11.19
C ASN A 7 -3.59 10.49 -10.85
N PRO A 8 -2.33 10.68 -10.42
CA PRO A 8 -1.45 9.57 -10.14
C PRO A 8 -1.94 8.79 -8.92
N VAL A 9 -1.70 7.49 -8.94
CA VAL A 9 -1.91 6.64 -7.75
C VAL A 9 -0.66 6.72 -6.89
N LEU A 10 -0.82 7.07 -5.62
CA LEU A 10 0.27 7.16 -4.64
C LEU A 10 0.51 5.78 -4.00
N GLY A 11 1.66 5.17 -4.27
CA GLY A 11 2.12 3.96 -3.60
C GLY A 11 2.99 4.28 -2.38
N ILE A 12 2.69 3.68 -1.23
CA ILE A 12 3.45 3.85 0.02
C ILE A 12 3.90 2.48 0.53
N ILE A 13 5.21 2.34 0.77
CA ILE A 13 5.79 1.15 1.43
C ILE A 13 6.32 1.60 2.79
N GLY A 14 5.66 1.19 3.88
CA GLY A 14 5.97 1.66 5.23
C GLY A 14 6.38 0.57 6.21
N GLY A 15 6.95 1.00 7.33
CA GLY A 15 7.18 0.16 8.51
C GLY A 15 5.92 -0.02 9.37
N SER A 16 6.08 -0.44 10.63
CA SER A 16 4.98 -0.62 11.58
C SER A 16 4.26 0.69 11.89
N GLY A 17 2.93 0.67 11.96
CA GLY A 17 2.13 1.74 12.57
C GLY A 17 1.30 2.61 11.63
N LEU A 18 1.33 2.40 10.31
CA LEU A 18 0.50 3.13 9.35
C LEU A 18 -0.79 2.34 9.01
N TYR A 19 -1.56 1.95 10.03
CA TYR A 19 -2.79 1.17 9.83
C TYR A 19 -4.05 2.04 9.78
N GLU A 20 -3.95 3.24 10.34
CA GLU A 20 -5.01 4.24 10.38
C GLU A 20 -4.42 5.52 9.80
N ILE A 21 -4.72 5.79 8.53
CA ILE A 21 -4.42 7.07 7.89
C ILE A 21 -5.67 7.92 8.09
N ASP A 22 -5.58 8.93 8.96
CA ASP A 22 -6.68 9.87 9.18
C ASP A 22 -7.12 10.50 7.85
N GLY A 23 -8.43 10.53 7.61
CA GLY A 23 -9.00 11.07 6.36
C GLY A 23 -8.96 10.12 5.16
N LEU A 24 -8.49 8.88 5.32
CA LEU A 24 -8.55 7.88 4.25
C LEU A 24 -9.98 7.34 4.08
N GLU A 25 -10.52 7.51 2.89
CA GLU A 25 -11.85 7.03 2.51
C GLU A 25 -11.76 5.76 1.64
N SER A 26 -12.90 5.07 1.47
CA SER A 26 -13.02 3.89 0.59
C SER A 26 -11.99 2.79 0.90
N VAL A 27 -11.73 2.59 2.19
CA VAL A 27 -10.67 1.71 2.69
C VAL A 27 -11.00 0.25 2.43
N ARG A 28 -10.09 -0.48 1.76
CA ARG A 28 -10.19 -1.94 1.62
C ARG A 28 -8.83 -2.60 1.58
N TRP A 29 -8.74 -3.78 2.17
CA TRP A 29 -7.59 -4.67 2.01
C TRP A 29 -7.85 -5.63 0.85
N ALA A 30 -6.83 -5.89 0.04
CA ALA A 30 -6.89 -6.93 -0.97
C ALA A 30 -5.53 -7.58 -1.20
N ARG A 31 -5.55 -8.90 -1.37
CA ARG A 31 -4.41 -9.67 -1.86
C ARG A 31 -4.24 -9.44 -3.36
N ILE A 32 -3.00 -9.30 -3.80
CA ILE A 32 -2.62 -9.10 -5.20
C ILE A 32 -1.65 -10.19 -5.59
N ASP A 33 -1.95 -10.88 -6.69
CA ASP A 33 -1.07 -11.92 -7.23
C ASP A 33 0.15 -11.29 -7.90
N SER A 34 1.32 -11.89 -7.68
CA SER A 34 2.58 -11.48 -8.28
C SER A 34 3.34 -12.70 -8.82
N PRO A 35 4.02 -12.60 -9.98
CA PRO A 35 4.88 -13.66 -10.49
C PRO A 35 6.11 -13.92 -9.60
N PHE A 36 6.37 -13.05 -8.62
CA PHE A 36 7.49 -13.15 -7.68
C PHE A 36 7.11 -13.78 -6.34
N GLY A 37 5.89 -14.30 -6.22
CA GLY A 37 5.36 -14.87 -4.98
C GLY A 37 4.56 -13.85 -4.18
N GLU A 38 4.36 -14.13 -2.90
CA GLU A 38 3.50 -13.32 -2.04
C GLU A 38 4.19 -12.02 -1.61
N ALA A 39 3.41 -10.94 -1.57
CA ALA A 39 3.80 -9.69 -0.92
C ALA A 39 3.86 -9.86 0.60
N SER A 40 4.45 -8.87 1.28
CA SER A 40 4.57 -8.88 2.75
C SER A 40 3.21 -8.97 3.47
N ASP A 41 2.14 -8.47 2.84
CA ASP A 41 0.75 -8.57 3.30
C ASP A 41 -0.20 -8.28 2.13
N GLU A 42 -1.50 -8.28 2.42
CA GLU A 42 -2.49 -7.61 1.58
C GLU A 42 -2.15 -6.11 1.41
N LEU A 43 -2.56 -5.52 0.30
CA LEU A 43 -2.41 -4.09 0.04
C LEU A 43 -3.63 -3.36 0.57
N LEU A 44 -3.41 -2.24 1.24
CA LEU A 44 -4.46 -1.32 1.69
C LEU A 44 -4.73 -0.29 0.60
N PHE A 45 -5.94 -0.27 0.07
CA PHE A 45 -6.39 0.70 -0.92
C PHE A 45 -7.28 1.74 -0.23
N GLY A 46 -7.18 3.00 -0.66
CA GLY A 46 -8.07 4.07 -0.22
C GLY A 46 -7.94 5.33 -1.06
N VAL A 47 -8.65 6.38 -0.65
CA VAL A 47 -8.61 7.70 -1.26
C VAL A 47 -8.36 8.74 -0.17
N LEU A 48 -7.36 9.60 -0.36
CA LEU A 48 -7.03 10.70 0.54
C LEU A 48 -7.06 12.00 -0.24
N ASP A 49 -7.92 12.95 0.13
CA ASP A 49 -8.10 14.24 -0.57
C ASP A 49 -8.29 14.08 -2.10
N GLY A 50 -9.03 13.05 -2.52
CA GLY A 50 -9.28 12.73 -3.92
C GLY A 50 -8.13 12.01 -4.65
N ILE A 51 -7.03 11.71 -3.96
CA ILE A 51 -5.87 10.97 -4.49
C ILE A 51 -6.02 9.50 -4.15
N GLN A 52 -5.94 8.63 -5.16
CA GLN A 52 -5.89 7.19 -4.93
C GLN A 52 -4.58 6.80 -4.26
N LEU A 53 -4.68 6.04 -3.17
CA LEU A 53 -3.56 5.62 -2.34
C LEU A 53 -3.55 4.10 -2.22
N VAL A 54 -2.35 3.53 -2.28
CA VAL A 54 -2.09 2.10 -2.04
C VAL A 54 -0.94 1.96 -1.04
N PHE A 55 -1.17 1.28 0.07
CA PHE A 55 -0.19 1.06 1.12
C PHE A 55 0.16 -0.43 1.28
N LEU A 56 1.46 -0.72 1.39
CA LEU A 56 1.98 -2.06 1.70
C LEU A 56 2.86 -2.00 2.98
N PRO A 57 2.48 -2.69 4.07
CA PRO A 57 3.34 -2.82 5.23
C PRO A 57 4.50 -3.76 4.91
N ARG A 58 5.73 -3.24 4.79
CA ARG A 58 6.89 -4.02 4.33
C ARG A 58 7.23 -5.21 5.24
N HIS A 59 6.91 -5.11 6.53
CA HIS A 59 7.13 -6.17 7.52
C HIS A 59 5.90 -7.07 7.75
N GLY A 60 4.80 -6.83 7.03
CA GLY A 60 3.48 -7.40 7.31
C GLY A 60 2.84 -6.86 8.59
N ARG A 61 1.50 -7.01 8.70
CA ARG A 61 0.78 -6.78 9.97
C ARG A 61 1.35 -7.68 11.06
N GLY A 62 1.55 -7.13 12.25
CA GLY A 62 2.20 -7.82 13.37
C GLY A 62 3.74 -7.90 13.28
N HIS A 63 4.38 -7.22 12.32
CA HIS A 63 5.85 -7.19 12.16
C HIS A 63 6.46 -8.60 12.00
N ARG A 64 5.81 -9.45 11.19
CA ARG A 64 6.18 -10.85 11.04
C ARG A 64 7.45 -11.11 10.23
N TYR A 65 7.85 -10.17 9.38
CA TYR A 65 9.04 -10.31 8.53
C TYR A 65 10.20 -9.43 9.00
N SER A 66 11.39 -10.01 9.09
CA SER A 66 12.64 -9.27 9.29
C SER A 66 13.06 -8.59 7.98
N PRO A 67 13.94 -7.57 8.00
CA PRO A 67 14.43 -6.91 6.78
C PRO A 67 14.99 -7.87 5.72
N SER A 68 15.65 -8.95 6.16
CA SER A 68 16.27 -9.95 5.27
C SER A 68 15.29 -10.99 4.73
N SER A 69 14.09 -11.11 5.31
CA SER A 69 13.08 -12.09 4.91
C SER A 69 11.93 -11.48 4.11
N ILE A 70 12.04 -10.22 3.68
CA ILE A 70 11.04 -9.54 2.85
C ILE A 70 11.19 -10.00 1.40
N ASN A 71 10.07 -10.29 0.74
CA ASN A 71 10.02 -10.42 -0.71
C ASN A 71 9.95 -9.03 -1.34
N TYR A 72 11.07 -8.55 -1.90
CA TYR A 72 11.18 -7.20 -2.47
C TYR A 72 10.74 -7.11 -3.94
N ARG A 73 10.32 -8.23 -4.55
CA ARG A 73 9.97 -8.33 -5.96
C ARG A 73 8.46 -8.45 -6.14
#